data_AF-A0A7H4N1W3-F1
#
_entry.id   AF-A0A7H4N1W3-F1
#
_cell.length_a   1.000
_cell.length_b   1.000
_cell.length_c   1.000
_cell.angle_alpha   90.00
_cell.angle_beta   90.00
_cell.angle_gamma   90.00
#
_symmetry.space_group_name_H-M   'P 1'
#
loop_
_entity.id
_entity.type
_entity.pdbx_description
1 polymer ?
#
loop_
_entity_poly.entity_id
_entity_poly.type
_entity_poly.pdbx_seq_one_letter_code
_entity_poly.pdbx_strand_id
1 'polypeptide(L)' 'MTQAGMTVWQDSVGNICGRYEGEQEGAPAILLGSHLDTVRNAGRYDGMLGVLAAIEVVHGLHPTGAEAETGH' A
#
# COMPACT_ATOMS: atom_id res chain seq x y z
N MET A 1 -4.20 -2.09 -3.41
CA MET A 1 -4.47 -1.76 -1.98
C MET A 1 -5.53 -2.67 -1.36
N THR A 2 -6.77 -2.74 -1.88
CA THR A 2 -7.81 -3.63 -1.33
C THR A 2 -7.39 -5.10 -1.25
N GLN A 3 -6.70 -5.62 -2.27
CA GLN A 3 -6.16 -6.99 -2.27
C GLN A 3 -5.08 -7.23 -1.20
N ALA A 4 -4.45 -6.16 -0.70
CA ALA A 4 -3.50 -6.22 0.41
C ALA A 4 -4.18 -5.98 1.77
N GLY A 5 -5.51 -6.12 1.86
CA GLY A 5 -6.27 -6.02 3.11
C GLY A 5 -6.51 -4.60 3.63
N MET A 6 -6.26 -3.57 2.82
CA MET A 6 -6.48 -2.17 3.22
C MET A 6 -7.92 -1.70 2.96
N THR A 7 -8.43 -0.87 3.88
CA THR A 7 -9.56 0.03 3.61
C THR A 7 -9.06 1.18 2.73
N VAL A 8 -9.71 1.43 1.59
CA VAL A 8 -9.26 2.40 0.59
C VAL A 8 -10.27 3.53 0.45
N TRP A 9 -9.79 4.77 0.38
CA TRP A 9 -10.60 5.94 0.09
C TRP A 9 -9.79 7.01 -0.64
N GLN A 10 -10.48 8.00 -1.18
CA GLN A 10 -9.87 9.23 -1.70
C GLN A 10 -10.23 10.39 -0.77
N ASP A 11 -9.26 11.21 -0.41
CA ASP A 11 -9.51 12.40 0.41
C ASP A 11 -10.03 13.59 -0.42
N SER A 12 -10.32 14.71 0.25
CA SER A 12 -10.88 15.90 -0.40
C SER A 12 -9.92 16.64 -1.35
N VAL A 13 -8.61 16.35 -1.30
CA VAL A 13 -7.60 16.97 -2.16
C VAL A 13 -7.08 16.00 -3.24
N GLY A 14 -7.62 14.78 -3.26
CA GLY A 14 -7.43 13.82 -4.33
C GLY A 14 -6.40 12.72 -4.05
N ASN A 15 -5.83 12.66 -2.84
CA ASN A 15 -4.91 11.57 -2.48
C ASN A 15 -5.66 10.24 -2.41
N ILE A 16 -5.04 9.17 -2.92
CA ILE A 16 -5.54 7.80 -2.74
C ILE A 16 -4.89 7.23 -1.49
N CYS A 17 -5.70 6.97 -0.48
CA CYS A 17 -5.26 6.48 0.81
C CYS A 17 -5.69 5.02 0.98
N GLY A 18 -4.79 4.21 1.54
CA GLY A 18 -5.10 2.87 2.02
C GLY A 18 -4.65 2.75 3.47
N ARG A 19 -5.53 2.25 4.34
CA ARG A 19 -5.23 2.01 5.75
C ARG A 19 -5.38 0.53 6.07
N TYR A 20 -4.31 -0.02 6.62
CA TYR A 20 -4.30 -1.31 7.29
C TYR A 20 -4.30 -1.04 8.79
N GLU A 21 -5.31 -1.54 9.51
CA GLU A 21 -5.39 -1.31 10.95
C GLU A 21 -4.38 -2.17 11.69
N GLY A 22 -3.69 -1.55 12.65
CA GLY A 22 -2.85 -2.28 13.59
C GLY A 22 -3.68 -2.94 14.68
N GLU A 23 -3.04 -3.79 15.49
CA GLU A 23 -3.71 -4.52 16.58
C GLU A 23 -4.20 -3.60 17.70
N GLN A 24 -3.51 -2.48 17.93
CA GLN A 24 -3.87 -1.52 18.97
C GLN A 24 -4.69 -0.37 18.38
N GLU A 25 -5.94 -0.27 18.82
CA GLU A 25 -6.82 0.84 18.48
C GLU A 25 -6.22 2.18 18.94
N GLY A 26 -6.26 3.19 18.07
CA GLY A 26 -5.80 4.54 18.36
C GLY A 26 -4.27 4.72 18.40
N ALA A 27 -3.48 3.69 18.09
CA ALA A 27 -2.04 3.83 17.94
C ALA A 27 -1.69 4.83 16.82
N PRO A 28 -0.56 5.57 16.93
CA PRO A 28 -0.09 6.44 15.85
C PRO A 28 0.10 5.67 14.55
N ALA A 29 -0.36 6.24 13.44
CA ALA A 29 -0.19 5.66 12.12
C ALA A 29 1.23 5.90 11.59
N ILE A 30 1.79 4.88 10.93
CA ILE A 30 2.98 5.03 10.09
C ILE A 30 2.49 5.29 8.66
N LEU A 31 2.87 6.43 8.09
CA LEU A 31 2.52 6.77 6.71
C LEU A 31 3.64 6.34 5.77
N LEU A 32 3.30 5.55 4.76
CA LEU A 32 4.17 5.14 3.67
C LEU A 32 3.53 5.59 2.36
N GLY A 33 4.32 6.13 1.43
CA GLY A 33 3.80 6.56 0.15
C GLY A 33 4.81 7.31 -0.69
N SER A 34 4.35 7.72 -1.87
CA SER A 34 5.06 8.57 -2.81
C SER A 34 4.02 9.22 -3.73
N HIS A 35 4.38 9.59 -4.95
CA HIS A 35 3.49 10.24 -5.90
C HIS A 35 3.25 9.38 -7.15
N LEU A 36 2.15 9.66 -7.86
CA LEU A 36 1.79 9.00 -9.11
C LEU A 36 1.94 9.90 -10.34
N ASP A 37 1.96 11.22 -10.14
CA ASP A 37 2.25 12.17 -11.21
C ASP A 37 3.72 12.10 -11.60
N THR A 38 4.01 12.60 -12.79
CA THR A 38 5.33 12.54 -13.39
C THR A 38 5.61 13.82 -14.18
N VAL A 39 6.88 14.08 -14.45
CA VAL A 39 7.31 15.19 -15.31
C VAL A 39 7.78 14.69 -16.67
N ARG A 40 7.92 15.60 -17.64
CA ARG A 40 8.51 15.26 -18.94
C ARG A 40 9.93 14.76 -18.74
N ASN A 41 10.26 13.61 -19.36
CA ASN A 41 11.55 12.93 -19.25
C ASN A 41 11.91 12.43 -17.84
N ALA A 42 10.93 12.23 -16.95
CA ALA A 42 11.17 11.57 -15.68
C ALA A 42 11.57 10.09 -15.88
N GLY A 43 12.30 9.55 -14.90
CA GLY A 43 12.65 8.13 -14.88
C GLY A 43 11.40 7.26 -14.66
N ARG A 44 11.42 6.03 -15.19
CA ARG A 44 10.31 5.07 -15.09
C ARG A 44 9.86 4.78 -13.65
N TYR A 45 10.75 4.93 -12.68
CA TYR A 45 10.53 4.56 -11.28
C TYR A 45 10.26 5.76 -10.36
N ASP A 46 10.35 6.98 -10.88
CA ASP A 46 10.10 8.19 -10.11
C ASP A 46 8.65 8.23 -9.63
N GLY A 47 8.46 8.42 -8.32
CA GLY A 47 7.15 8.31 -7.65
C GLY A 47 6.61 6.88 -7.52
N MET A 48 6.22 6.27 -8.64
CA MET A 48 5.43 5.04 -8.66
C MET A 48 6.09 3.86 -7.94
N LEU A 49 7.42 3.75 -7.97
CA LEU A 49 8.13 2.68 -7.24
C LEU A 49 7.92 2.80 -5.73
N GLY A 50 7.91 4.01 -5.19
CA GLY A 50 7.65 4.25 -3.76
C GLY A 50 6.21 3.89 -3.38
N VAL A 51 5.24 4.17 -4.26
CA VAL A 51 3.84 3.77 -4.07
C VAL A 51 3.71 2.24 -4.03
N LEU A 52 4.33 1.53 -4.99
CA LEU A 52 4.27 0.08 -5.04
C LEU A 52 4.99 -0.57 -3.86
N ALA A 53 6.16 -0.05 -3.47
CA ALA A 53 6.88 -0.55 -2.30
C ALA A 53 6.06 -0.41 -1.01
N ALA A 54 5.35 0.72 -0.82
CA ALA A 54 4.46 0.91 0.33
C ALA A 54 3.31 -0.11 0.36
N ILE A 55 2.70 -0.40 -0.80
CA ILE A 55 1.63 -1.40 -0.91
C ILE A 55 2.17 -2.80 -0.61
N GLU A 56 3.36 -3.13 -1.11
CA GLU A 56 3.98 -4.44 -0.91
C GLU A 56 4.34 -4.69 0.56
N VAL A 57 4.85 -3.67 1.26
CA VAL A 57 5.09 -3.75 2.71
C VAL A 57 3.82 -4.14 3.46
N VAL A 58 2.69 -3.50 3.15
CA VAL A 58 1.41 -3.82 3.78
C VAL A 58 0.91 -5.20 3.34
N HIS A 59 1.09 -5.57 2.07
CA HIS A 59 0.73 -6.90 1.57
C HIS A 59 1.44 -8.01 2.34
N GLY A 60 2.74 -7.85 2.65
CA GLY A 60 3.49 -8.80 3.46
C GLY A 60 3.06 -8.86 4.94
N LEU A 61 2.41 -7.82 5.46
CA LEU A 61 1.81 -7.81 6.80
C LEU A 61 0.40 -8.42 6.83
N HIS A 62 -0.29 -8.40 5.69
CA HIS A 62 -1.61 -8.99 5.57
C HIS A 62 -1.46 -10.51 5.56
N PRO A 63 -1.97 -11.23 6.59
CA PRO A 63 -1.83 -12.67 6.65
C PRO A 63 -2.51 -13.30 5.43
N THR A 64 -1.71 -13.84 4.51
CA THR A 64 -2.19 -14.74 3.49
C THR A 64 -2.70 -15.96 4.24
N GLY A 65 -4.01 -16.22 4.21
CA GLY A 65 -4.54 -17.49 4.72
C GLY A 65 -3.70 -18.61 4.13
N ALA A 66 -3.07 -19.39 5.00
CA ALA A 66 -2.08 -20.42 4.70
C ALA A 66 -2.12 -20.94 3.25
N GLU A 67 -1.01 -20.79 2.52
CA GLU A 67 -0.65 -21.81 1.55
C GLU A 67 -0.41 -23.08 2.36
N ALA A 68 -1.49 -23.86 2.51
CA ALA A 68 -1.35 -25.28 2.63
C ALA A 68 -0.49 -25.73 1.45
N GLU A 69 0.61 -26.41 1.76
CA GLU A 69 1.31 -27.28 0.84
C GLU A 69 0.29 -28.01 -0.05
N THR A 70 0.26 -27.74 -1.36
CA THR A 70 -0.16 -28.71 -2.36
C THR A 70 0.50 -28.32 -3.67
N GLY A 71 1.45 -29.15 -4.09
CA GLY A 71 2.17 -28.96 -5.34
C GLY A 71 1.28 -29.11 -6.57
N HIS A 72 1.73 -28.46 -7.65
CA HIS A 72 1.96 -29.11 -8.95
C HIS A 72 3.10 -28.38 -9.64
#